data_AF-A0A5C7B8Q2-F1
#
_entry.id   AF-A0A5C7B8Q2-F1
#
_cell.length_a   1.000
_cell.length_b   1.000
_cell.length_c   1.000
_cell.angle_alpha   90.00
_cell.angle_beta   90.00
_cell.angle_gamma   90.00
#
_symmetry.space_group_name_H-M   'P 1'
#
loop_
_entity.id
_entity.type
_entity.pdbx_description
1 polymer ?
#
loop_
_entity_poly.entity_id
_entity_poly.type
_entity_poly.pdbx_seq_one_letter_code
_entity_poly.pdbx_strand_id
1 'polypeptide(L)'
;MDKELRTYLIEKCRNWMLPEEIKALGQIELKESEIYSAEKSKFAQKKMELVYGIGDEKTDELVALGKEKLSNKIAERLIKENSGIVNRCPNCGKLARTPKAKQCRFCGHNWRGIIVAEFKLNGSFQLTDRGFYLTGEILKGTVEKGNYIDLTKLGINCKPEIKNIELVLKSTDGTEIDDAGFKTDELTEQQKEKLKKIGSFEKPLEITNNR
;
A
#
# COMPACT_ATOMS: atom_id res chain seq x y z
N MET A 1 20.23 3.90 1.70
CA MET A 1 18.89 3.86 2.34
C MET A 1 19.05 4.04 3.85
N ASP A 2 18.11 4.73 4.50
CA ASP A 2 18.11 4.95 5.95
C ASP A 2 17.96 3.63 6.75
N LYS A 3 18.62 3.54 7.92
CA LYS A 3 18.65 2.33 8.76
C LYS A 3 17.28 2.01 9.34
N GLU A 4 16.52 3.01 9.78
CA GLU A 4 15.17 2.82 10.33
C GLU A 4 14.23 2.26 9.25
N LEU A 5 14.28 2.84 8.04
CA LEU A 5 13.50 2.35 6.91
C LEU A 5 13.85 0.92 6.51
N ARG A 6 15.14 0.59 6.48
CA ARG A 6 15.62 -0.78 6.20
C ARG A 6 15.08 -1.77 7.22
N THR A 7 15.23 -1.49 8.51
CA THR A 7 14.73 -2.36 9.58
C THR A 7 13.21 -2.51 9.50
N TYR A 8 12.48 -1.43 9.24
CA TYR A 8 11.04 -1.47 9.03
C TYR A 8 10.65 -2.44 7.90
N LEU A 9 11.30 -2.36 6.74
CA LEU A 9 11.01 -3.24 5.61
C LEU A 9 11.37 -4.69 5.93
N ILE A 10 12.51 -4.94 6.55
CA ILE A 10 12.95 -6.31 6.86
C ILE A 10 12.00 -6.97 7.86
N GLU A 11 11.63 -6.28 8.93
CA GLU A 11 10.82 -6.87 9.99
C GLU A 11 9.33 -6.90 9.69
N LYS A 12 8.79 -5.82 9.10
CA LYS A 12 7.34 -5.65 8.93
C LYS A 12 6.85 -6.12 7.58
N CYS A 13 7.74 -6.32 6.61
CA CYS A 13 7.41 -6.75 5.27
C CYS A 13 7.93 -8.15 4.91
N ARG A 14 8.23 -8.98 5.91
CA ARG A 14 8.75 -10.34 5.71
C ARG A 14 7.89 -11.21 4.78
N ASN A 15 6.58 -11.03 4.78
CA ASN A 15 5.65 -11.79 3.92
C ASN A 15 5.76 -11.44 2.42
N TRP A 16 6.44 -10.35 2.06
CA TRP A 16 6.72 -9.96 0.67
C TRP A 16 8.15 -10.31 0.23
N MET A 17 8.93 -10.95 1.11
CA MET A 17 10.26 -11.46 0.78
C MET A 17 10.19 -12.78 0.01
N LEU A 18 11.23 -13.04 -0.77
CA LEU A 18 11.39 -14.33 -1.42
C LEU A 18 11.80 -15.38 -0.38
N PRO A 19 11.41 -16.66 -0.54
CA PRO A 19 11.76 -17.72 0.40
C PRO A 19 13.26 -17.83 0.69
N GLU A 20 14.10 -17.70 -0.34
CA GLU A 20 15.57 -17.71 -0.25
C GLU A 20 16.14 -16.53 0.54
N GLU A 21 15.52 -15.34 0.43
CA GLU A 21 15.93 -14.15 1.21
C GLU A 21 15.64 -14.36 2.70
N ILE A 22 14.46 -14.92 3.03
CA ILE A 22 14.06 -15.22 4.40
C ILE A 22 15.02 -16.25 5.02
N LYS A 23 15.36 -17.29 4.26
CA LYS A 23 16.31 -18.34 4.66
C LYS A 23 17.72 -17.77 4.87
N ALA A 24 18.22 -16.98 3.93
CA ALA A 24 19.54 -16.37 4.00
C ALA A 24 19.68 -15.43 5.20
N LEU A 25 18.70 -14.57 5.47
CA LEU A 25 18.69 -13.73 6.68
C LEU A 25 18.72 -14.59 7.95
N GLY A 26 17.92 -15.64 8.00
CA GLY A 26 17.90 -16.58 9.11
C GLY A 26 19.23 -17.31 9.31
N GLN A 27 19.92 -17.71 8.24
CA GLN A 27 21.25 -18.31 8.33
C GLN A 27 22.27 -17.36 8.94
N ILE A 28 22.27 -16.10 8.51
CA ILE A 28 23.21 -15.09 9.00
C ILE A 28 22.97 -14.86 10.51
N GLU A 29 21.71 -14.68 10.92
CA GLU A 29 21.36 -14.54 12.35
C GLU A 29 21.72 -15.78 13.17
N LEU A 30 21.52 -16.97 12.60
CA LEU A 30 21.91 -18.22 13.24
C LEU A 30 23.43 -18.33 13.43
N LYS A 31 24.24 -17.91 12.44
CA LYS A 31 25.71 -17.87 12.53
C LYS A 31 26.19 -16.82 13.54
N GLU A 32 25.47 -15.70 13.65
CA GLU A 32 25.72 -14.67 14.67
C GLU A 32 25.32 -15.14 16.09
N SER A 33 24.36 -16.06 16.21
CA SER A 33 24.00 -16.69 17.48
C SER A 33 24.93 -17.86 17.79
N GLU A 34 25.51 -17.91 18.99
CA GLU A 34 26.43 -19.01 19.42
C GLU A 34 25.78 -20.41 19.39
N ILE A 35 24.47 -20.49 19.13
CA ILE A 35 23.61 -21.69 19.01
C ILE A 35 24.04 -22.62 17.85
N TYR A 36 24.81 -22.11 16.86
CA TYR A 36 25.30 -22.95 15.77
C TYR A 36 26.29 -24.03 16.25
N SER A 37 27.02 -23.79 17.35
CA SER A 37 28.18 -24.58 17.79
C SER A 37 27.87 -25.83 18.65
N ALA A 38 26.63 -26.02 19.09
CA ALA A 38 26.26 -27.18 19.91
C ALA A 38 26.16 -28.47 19.06
N GLU A 39 26.66 -29.60 19.58
CA GLU A 39 26.43 -30.93 18.98
C GLU A 39 24.93 -31.20 18.86
N LYS A 40 24.47 -31.45 17.64
CA LYS A 40 23.05 -31.67 17.31
C LYS A 40 22.85 -33.08 16.77
N SER A 41 21.70 -33.66 17.10
CA SER A 41 21.29 -34.93 16.50
C SER A 41 21.16 -34.77 14.97
N LYS A 42 21.35 -35.88 14.23
CA LYS A 42 21.17 -35.89 12.76
C LYS A 42 19.80 -35.35 12.32
N PHE A 43 18.75 -35.62 13.10
CA PHE A 43 17.40 -35.10 12.84
C PHE A 43 17.32 -33.58 13.00
N ALA A 44 17.91 -33.03 14.07
CA ALA A 44 17.98 -31.60 14.28
C ALA A 44 18.80 -30.90 13.17
N GLN A 45 19.89 -31.52 12.73
CA GLN A 45 20.72 -31.01 11.63
C GLN A 45 19.95 -30.96 10.30
N LYS A 46 19.30 -32.06 9.90
CA LYS A 46 18.46 -32.12 8.70
C LYS A 46 17.33 -31.08 8.72
N LYS A 47 16.69 -30.87 9.88
CA LYS A 47 15.65 -29.87 10.05
C LYS A 47 16.19 -28.44 9.88
N MET A 48 17.39 -28.17 10.39
CA MET A 48 18.05 -26.87 10.22
C MET A 48 18.41 -26.60 8.76
N GLU A 49 18.94 -27.58 8.04
CA GLU A 49 19.22 -27.46 6.61
C GLU A 49 17.97 -27.06 5.82
N LEU A 50 16.83 -27.68 6.12
CA LEU A 50 15.56 -27.37 5.46
C LEU A 50 15.03 -25.96 5.80
N VAL A 51 15.04 -25.60 7.09
CA VAL A 51 14.50 -24.32 7.58
C VAL A 51 15.32 -23.14 7.09
N TYR A 52 16.65 -23.30 7.05
CA TYR A 52 17.58 -22.22 6.72
C TYR A 52 18.16 -22.33 5.31
N GLY A 53 17.85 -23.38 4.54
CA GLY A 53 18.40 -23.58 3.19
C GLY A 53 19.90 -23.79 3.17
N ILE A 54 20.47 -24.48 4.17
CA ILE A 54 21.92 -24.72 4.23
C ILE A 54 22.31 -25.69 3.11
N GLY A 55 23.26 -25.29 2.26
CA GLY A 55 23.67 -26.06 1.08
C GLY A 55 22.78 -25.86 -0.16
N ASP A 56 21.89 -24.87 -0.13
CA ASP A 56 21.16 -24.39 -1.32
C ASP A 56 21.95 -23.26 -1.98
N GLU A 57 22.37 -23.46 -3.23
CA GLU A 57 23.25 -22.53 -3.96
C GLU A 57 22.73 -21.08 -3.96
N LYS A 58 21.44 -20.89 -4.23
CA LYS A 58 20.81 -19.56 -4.26
C LYS A 58 20.82 -18.88 -2.89
N THR A 59 20.55 -19.64 -1.84
CA THR A 59 20.57 -19.14 -0.46
C THR A 59 22.01 -18.81 -0.04
N ASP A 60 22.97 -19.66 -0.38
CA ASP A 60 24.38 -19.49 -0.02
C ASP A 60 25.01 -18.27 -0.72
N GLU A 61 24.67 -18.01 -1.98
CA GLU A 61 25.04 -16.76 -2.68
C GLU A 61 24.54 -15.51 -1.95
N LEU A 62 23.30 -15.53 -1.46
CA LEU A 62 22.72 -14.41 -0.70
C LEU A 62 23.40 -14.24 0.67
N VAL A 63 23.75 -15.35 1.33
CA VAL A 63 24.47 -15.34 2.60
C VAL A 63 25.86 -14.75 2.45
N ALA A 64 26.56 -15.05 1.34
CA ALA A 64 27.89 -14.52 1.05
C ALA A 64 27.93 -12.99 0.91
N LEU A 65 26.80 -12.33 0.61
CA LEU A 65 26.71 -10.86 0.57
C LEU A 65 26.87 -10.23 1.96
N GLY A 66 26.58 -10.97 3.02
CA GLY A 66 26.52 -10.46 4.39
C GLY A 66 25.25 -9.67 4.71
N LYS A 67 24.97 -9.52 6.01
CA LYS A 67 23.68 -9.02 6.55
C LYS A 67 23.24 -7.69 5.96
N GLU A 68 24.15 -6.72 5.94
CA GLU A 68 23.80 -5.35 5.55
C GLU A 68 23.53 -5.23 4.05
N LYS A 69 24.40 -5.79 3.20
CA LYS A 69 24.22 -5.75 1.74
C LYS A 69 22.97 -6.52 1.32
N LEU A 70 22.73 -7.69 1.91
CA LEU A 70 21.51 -8.46 1.68
C LEU A 70 20.27 -7.66 2.07
N SER A 71 20.27 -7.06 3.28
CA SER A 71 19.14 -6.25 3.75
C SER A 71 18.85 -5.04 2.87
N ASN A 72 19.90 -4.37 2.34
CA ASN A 72 19.72 -3.27 1.39
C ASN A 72 19.09 -3.76 0.07
N LYS A 73 19.62 -4.85 -0.49
CA LYS A 73 19.13 -5.45 -1.74
C LYS A 73 17.65 -5.83 -1.64
N ILE A 74 17.24 -6.50 -0.56
CA ILE A 74 15.85 -6.89 -0.30
C ILE A 74 14.96 -5.65 -0.22
N ALA A 75 15.37 -4.66 0.58
CA ALA A 75 14.57 -3.46 0.79
C ALA A 75 14.37 -2.62 -0.49
N GLU A 76 15.42 -2.48 -1.31
CA GLU A 76 15.33 -1.81 -2.61
C GLU A 76 14.36 -2.53 -3.55
N ARG A 77 14.44 -3.86 -3.62
CA ARG A 77 13.49 -4.70 -4.36
C ARG A 77 12.06 -4.49 -3.88
N LEU A 78 11.84 -4.55 -2.56
CA LEU A 78 10.52 -4.37 -1.95
C LEU A 78 9.89 -3.02 -2.30
N ILE A 79 10.67 -1.93 -2.22
CA ILE A 79 10.20 -0.58 -2.59
C ILE A 79 9.85 -0.52 -4.08
N LYS A 80 10.69 -1.10 -4.94
CA LYS A 80 10.50 -1.09 -6.39
C LYS A 80 9.24 -1.86 -6.82
N GLU A 81 9.00 -3.02 -6.21
CA GLU A 81 7.90 -3.92 -6.58
C GLU A 81 6.57 -3.58 -5.91
N ASN A 82 6.59 -2.86 -4.78
CA ASN A 82 5.40 -2.60 -3.96
C ASN A 82 5.24 -1.10 -3.70
N SER A 83 4.55 -0.41 -4.61
CA SER A 83 4.18 1.00 -4.40
C SER A 83 3.34 1.14 -3.11
N GLY A 84 3.74 2.07 -2.24
CA GLY A 84 3.03 2.32 -0.97
C GLY A 84 3.40 1.38 0.18
N ILE A 85 4.39 0.49 0.05
CA ILE A 85 4.84 -0.38 1.17
C ILE A 85 5.41 0.42 2.35
N VAL A 86 5.93 1.62 2.08
CA VAL A 86 6.40 2.57 3.09
C VAL A 86 5.22 3.43 3.54
N ASN A 87 4.70 3.13 4.72
CA ASN A 87 3.59 3.85 5.31
C ASN A 87 4.13 4.88 6.32
N ARG A 88 3.77 6.16 6.14
CA ARG A 88 4.11 7.27 7.03
C ARG A 88 2.85 7.92 7.55
N CYS A 89 2.89 8.38 8.80
CA CYS A 89 1.79 9.14 9.37
C CYS A 89 1.56 10.43 8.56
N PRO A 90 0.33 10.72 8.11
CA PRO A 90 0.04 11.94 7.36
C PRO A 90 0.19 13.21 8.20
N ASN A 91 0.01 13.11 9.52
CA ASN A 91 0.12 14.26 10.42
C ASN A 91 1.57 14.59 10.82
N CYS A 92 2.42 13.58 11.07
CA CYS A 92 3.77 13.80 11.61
C CYS A 92 4.92 13.24 10.75
N GLY A 93 4.65 12.62 9.60
CA GLY A 93 5.65 12.10 8.65
C GLY A 93 6.47 10.87 9.12
N LYS A 94 6.34 10.45 10.38
CA LYS A 94 7.06 9.30 10.96
C LYS A 94 6.55 7.98 10.39
N LEU A 95 7.42 6.97 10.29
CA LEU A 95 7.07 5.63 9.82
C LEU A 95 5.97 5.00 10.70
N ALA A 96 4.94 4.48 10.07
CA ALA A 96 3.88 3.76 10.76
C ALA A 96 4.40 2.39 11.26
N ARG A 97 3.67 1.75 12.18
CA ARG A 97 4.12 0.48 12.79
C ARG A 97 4.26 -0.67 11.78
N THR A 98 3.40 -0.67 10.76
CA THR A 98 3.36 -1.65 9.67
C THR A 98 2.86 -0.96 8.40
N PRO A 99 3.05 -1.56 7.21
CA PRO A 99 2.52 -1.00 5.95
C PRO A 99 1.02 -0.74 5.98
N LYS A 100 0.27 -1.52 6.76
CA LYS A 100 -1.19 -1.45 6.88
C LYS A 100 -1.68 -0.66 8.10
N ALA A 101 -0.78 -0.09 8.90
CA ALA A 101 -1.19 0.63 10.11
C ALA A 101 -1.98 1.89 9.75
N LYS A 102 -3.12 2.08 10.43
CA LYS A 102 -4.00 3.25 10.28
C LYS A 102 -4.00 4.18 11.50
N GLN A 103 -3.02 4.02 12.39
CA GLN A 103 -2.86 4.86 13.57
C GLN A 103 -1.37 5.07 13.87
N CYS A 104 -1.00 6.31 14.16
CA CYS A 104 0.38 6.67 14.49
C CYS A 104 0.68 6.31 15.94
N ARG A 105 1.73 5.52 16.13
CA ARG A 105 2.24 5.21 17.48
C ARG A 105 2.96 6.39 18.16
N PHE A 106 3.30 7.44 17.40
CA PHE A 106 4.09 8.57 17.89
C PHE A 106 3.23 9.77 18.28
N CYS A 107 2.27 10.15 17.43
CA CYS A 107 1.41 11.32 17.69
C CYS A 107 -0.05 10.94 17.96
N GLY A 108 -0.39 9.64 17.99
CA GLY A 108 -1.75 9.16 18.23
C GLY A 108 -2.73 9.37 17.07
N HIS A 109 -2.37 10.16 16.05
CA HIS A 109 -3.24 10.44 14.91
C HIS A 109 -3.77 9.14 14.28
N ASN A 110 -5.09 9.07 14.12
CA ASN A 110 -5.81 7.91 13.63
C ASN A 110 -6.41 8.26 12.27
N TRP A 111 -5.92 7.59 11.22
CA TRP A 111 -6.46 7.65 9.86
C TRP A 111 -7.15 6.34 9.49
N ARG A 112 -7.72 5.65 10.50
CA ARG A 112 -8.81 4.71 10.26
C ARG A 112 -9.99 5.53 9.76
N GLY A 113 -10.06 5.71 8.44
CA GLY A 113 -11.31 6.07 7.79
C GLY A 113 -12.37 5.09 8.23
N ILE A 114 -13.39 5.61 8.92
CA ILE A 114 -14.66 4.90 8.96
C ILE A 114 -15.12 4.96 7.50
N ILE A 115 -15.13 3.81 6.85
CA ILE A 115 -15.68 3.69 5.50
C ILE A 115 -17.16 4.04 5.64
N VAL A 116 -17.57 5.15 5.05
CA VAL A 116 -18.95 5.62 5.08
C VAL A 116 -19.70 5.22 3.82
N ALA A 117 -18.98 4.98 2.71
CA ALA A 117 -19.55 4.48 1.48
C ALA A 117 -18.55 3.73 0.59
N GLU A 118 -19.08 2.94 -0.34
CA GLU A 118 -18.36 2.31 -1.45
C GLU A 118 -18.84 2.91 -2.77
N PHE A 119 -17.90 3.34 -3.62
CA PHE A 119 -18.19 4.06 -4.86
C PHE A 119 -17.51 3.40 -6.05
N LYS A 120 -18.29 3.05 -7.07
CA LYS A 120 -17.79 2.55 -8.36
C LYS A 120 -17.57 3.73 -9.29
N LEU A 121 -16.34 3.93 -9.74
CA LEU A 121 -15.99 5.01 -10.65
C LEU A 121 -16.41 4.64 -12.09
N ASN A 122 -17.23 5.48 -12.71
CA ASN A 122 -17.64 5.35 -14.12
C ASN A 122 -16.84 6.31 -15.02
N GLY A 123 -16.39 7.44 -14.49
CA GLY A 123 -15.59 8.39 -15.26
C GLY A 123 -15.12 9.58 -14.45
N SER A 124 -14.41 10.47 -15.14
CA SER A 124 -14.00 11.76 -14.57
C SER A 124 -13.90 12.82 -15.65
N PHE A 125 -14.20 14.07 -15.31
CA PHE A 125 -14.10 15.20 -16.23
C PHE A 125 -13.85 16.52 -15.51
N GLN A 126 -13.35 17.49 -16.26
CA GLN A 126 -13.22 18.87 -15.81
C GLN A 126 -14.33 19.69 -16.46
N LEU A 127 -15.13 20.39 -15.66
CA LEU A 127 -16.01 21.44 -16.16
C LEU A 127 -15.30 22.79 -16.03
N THR A 128 -15.31 23.56 -17.12
CA THR A 128 -14.82 24.94 -17.13
C THR A 128 -15.54 25.71 -16.02
N ASP A 129 -14.77 26.42 -15.19
CA ASP A 129 -15.22 27.24 -14.05
C ASP A 129 -15.93 26.50 -12.89
N ARG A 130 -16.19 25.19 -13.00
CA ARG A 130 -16.91 24.42 -11.96
C ARG A 130 -16.04 23.41 -11.23
N GLY A 131 -14.93 22.97 -11.81
CA GLY A 131 -13.96 22.09 -11.14
C GLY A 131 -13.87 20.70 -11.75
N PHE A 132 -13.10 19.83 -11.08
CA PHE A 132 -12.90 18.45 -11.50
C PHE A 132 -13.88 17.52 -10.78
N TYR A 133 -14.52 16.63 -11.53
CA TYR A 133 -15.54 15.72 -11.05
C TYR A 133 -15.11 14.27 -11.27
N LEU A 134 -15.40 13.44 -10.28
CA LEU A 134 -15.43 11.98 -10.39
C LEU A 134 -16.90 11.57 -10.45
N THR A 135 -17.28 10.74 -11.43
CA THR A 135 -18.68 10.29 -11.58
C THR A 135 -18.79 8.78 -11.49
N GLY A 136 -19.90 8.32 -10.93
CA GLY A 136 -20.19 6.90 -10.85
C GLY A 136 -21.27 6.56 -9.83
N GLU A 137 -21.29 5.31 -9.42
CA GLU A 137 -22.38 4.74 -8.61
C GLU A 137 -21.97 4.58 -7.15
N ILE A 138 -22.84 4.98 -6.22
CA ILE A 138 -22.70 4.66 -4.80
C ILE A 138 -23.29 3.28 -4.56
N LEU A 139 -22.43 2.27 -4.43
CA LEU A 139 -22.84 0.88 -4.24
C LEU A 139 -23.36 0.61 -2.83
N LYS A 140 -22.82 1.32 -1.84
CA LYS A 140 -23.18 1.13 -0.42
C LYS A 140 -22.90 2.40 0.37
N GLY A 141 -23.74 2.66 1.37
CA GLY A 141 -23.51 3.71 2.36
C GLY A 141 -24.02 5.08 1.94
N THR A 142 -23.59 6.12 2.64
CA THR A 142 -24.03 7.50 2.41
C THR A 142 -22.82 8.40 2.31
N VAL A 143 -22.86 9.32 1.34
CA VAL A 143 -21.78 10.26 1.06
C VAL A 143 -22.24 11.65 1.42
N GLU A 144 -21.41 12.35 2.18
CA GLU A 144 -21.63 13.74 2.56
C GLU A 144 -20.48 14.63 2.08
N LYS A 145 -20.78 15.92 1.90
CA LYS A 145 -19.74 16.92 1.66
C LYS A 145 -18.72 16.91 2.80
N GLY A 146 -17.44 16.98 2.45
CA GLY A 146 -16.33 16.87 3.40
C GLY A 146 -15.85 15.44 3.65
N ASN A 147 -16.53 14.43 3.12
CA ASN A 147 -15.96 13.08 3.04
C ASN A 147 -14.79 13.03 2.03
N TYR A 148 -13.99 11.97 2.09
CA TYR A 148 -12.78 11.80 1.28
C TYR A 148 -12.85 10.50 0.49
N ILE A 149 -12.56 10.56 -0.80
CA ILE A 149 -12.53 9.38 -1.69
C ILE A 149 -11.12 8.82 -1.81
N ASP A 150 -10.93 7.53 -1.52
CA ASP A 150 -9.62 6.88 -1.56
C ASP A 150 -9.25 6.42 -2.98
N LEU A 151 -8.32 7.14 -3.60
CA LEU A 151 -7.85 6.86 -4.97
C LEU A 151 -6.61 5.95 -5.01
N THR A 152 -6.16 5.42 -3.87
CA THR A 152 -4.95 4.57 -3.81
C THR A 152 -5.08 3.30 -4.64
N LYS A 153 -6.30 2.73 -4.73
CA LYS A 153 -6.61 1.58 -5.60
C LYS A 153 -6.40 1.87 -7.09
N LEU A 154 -6.40 3.14 -7.48
CA LEU A 154 -6.11 3.63 -8.84
C LEU A 154 -4.61 3.93 -9.05
N GLY A 155 -3.76 3.63 -8.05
CA GLY A 155 -2.36 4.00 -8.04
C GLY A 155 -2.15 5.51 -7.92
N ILE A 156 -3.09 6.24 -7.33
CA ILE A 156 -3.00 7.67 -7.03
C ILE A 156 -2.99 7.80 -5.51
N ASN A 157 -1.83 8.13 -4.94
CA ASN A 157 -1.65 8.16 -3.50
C ASN A 157 -2.21 9.45 -2.87
N CYS A 158 -3.51 9.68 -3.01
CA CYS A 158 -4.23 10.79 -2.37
C CYS A 158 -5.68 10.42 -2.05
N LYS A 159 -6.28 11.22 -1.17
CA LYS A 159 -7.68 11.11 -0.76
C LYS A 159 -8.35 12.48 -0.84
N PRO A 160 -8.75 12.94 -2.03
CA PRO A 160 -9.33 14.27 -2.19
C PRO A 160 -10.64 14.40 -1.41
N GLU A 161 -10.84 15.58 -0.81
CA GLU A 161 -12.13 15.97 -0.21
C GLU A 161 -13.21 16.15 -1.29
N ILE A 162 -14.41 15.65 -1.00
CA ILE A 162 -15.62 15.87 -1.77
C ILE A 162 -16.19 17.25 -1.39
N LYS A 163 -15.96 18.24 -2.26
CA LYS A 163 -16.38 19.64 -2.06
C LYS A 163 -17.83 19.90 -2.46
N ASN A 164 -18.33 19.16 -3.44
CA ASN A 164 -19.72 19.21 -3.87
C ASN A 164 -20.19 17.85 -4.36
N ILE A 165 -21.49 17.59 -4.24
CA ILE A 165 -22.15 16.38 -4.73
C ILE A 165 -23.25 16.84 -5.70
N GLU A 166 -23.24 16.30 -6.91
CA GLU A 166 -24.20 16.61 -7.96
C GLU A 166 -24.77 15.31 -8.54
N LEU A 167 -25.99 15.37 -9.06
CA LEU A 167 -26.56 14.28 -9.84
C LEU A 167 -26.12 14.46 -11.30
N VAL A 168 -25.61 13.38 -11.88
CA VAL A 168 -25.11 13.35 -13.26
C VAL A 168 -26.03 12.43 -14.04
N LEU A 169 -26.89 13.04 -14.85
CA LEU A 169 -27.75 12.33 -15.78
C LEU A 169 -26.94 12.00 -17.03
N LYS A 170 -26.74 10.71 -17.29
CA LYS A 170 -26.12 10.24 -18.53
C LYS A 170 -27.11 9.38 -19.30
N SER A 171 -27.51 9.85 -20.49
CA SER A 171 -28.26 9.04 -21.43
C SER A 171 -27.29 8.27 -22.31
N THR A 172 -27.29 6.94 -22.20
CA THR A 172 -26.55 6.06 -23.12
C THR A 172 -27.55 5.05 -23.68
N ASP A 173 -27.74 5.03 -24.99
CA ASP A 173 -28.66 4.11 -25.69
C ASP A 173 -30.09 4.06 -25.12
N GLY A 174 -30.63 5.21 -24.72
CA GLY A 174 -32.00 5.34 -24.18
C GLY A 174 -32.16 4.89 -22.72
N THR A 175 -31.09 4.43 -22.07
CA THR A 175 -31.09 4.16 -20.62
C THR A 175 -30.52 5.38 -19.89
N GLU A 176 -31.29 5.94 -18.96
CA GLU A 176 -30.83 6.98 -18.05
C GLU A 176 -30.02 6.32 -16.93
N ILE A 177 -28.76 6.73 -16.80
CA ILE A 177 -27.90 6.33 -15.69
C ILE A 177 -27.81 7.53 -14.75
N ASP A 178 -28.26 7.34 -13.52
CA ASP A 178 -28.14 8.29 -12.42
C ASP A 178 -26.79 8.11 -11.73
N ASP A 179 -25.77 8.80 -12.22
CA ASP A 179 -24.45 8.84 -11.58
C ASP A 179 -24.44 9.91 -10.47
N ALA A 180 -23.72 9.64 -9.38
CA ALA A 180 -23.28 10.66 -8.46
C ALA A 180 -22.00 11.32 -9.00
N GLY A 181 -21.96 12.65 -8.99
CA GLY A 181 -20.80 13.46 -9.35
C GLY A 181 -20.17 14.11 -8.12
N PHE A 182 -18.92 13.77 -7.82
CA PHE A 182 -18.17 14.33 -6.71
C PHE A 182 -17.13 15.34 -7.19
N LYS A 183 -17.34 16.61 -6.86
CA LYS A 183 -16.38 17.68 -7.13
C LYS A 183 -15.21 17.61 -6.15
N THR A 184 -13.99 17.78 -6.65
CA THR A 184 -12.82 18.06 -5.82
C THR A 184 -11.86 19.06 -6.47
N ASP A 185 -11.17 19.84 -5.62
CA ASP A 185 -10.17 20.82 -6.00
C ASP A 185 -8.75 20.42 -5.54
N GLU A 186 -8.59 19.24 -4.92
CA GLU A 186 -7.33 18.81 -4.28
C GLU A 186 -6.40 17.99 -5.20
N LEU A 187 -6.77 17.81 -6.45
CA LEU A 187 -6.02 17.03 -7.43
C LEU A 187 -5.06 17.92 -8.23
N THR A 188 -3.82 17.47 -8.38
CA THR A 188 -2.85 18.06 -9.32
C THR A 188 -3.24 17.76 -10.77
N GLU A 189 -2.75 18.56 -11.73
CA GLU A 189 -3.01 18.33 -13.16
C GLU A 189 -2.56 16.94 -13.64
N GLN A 190 -1.43 16.44 -13.13
CA GLN A 190 -0.95 15.09 -13.45
C GLN A 190 -1.93 14.00 -12.96
N GLN A 191 -2.53 14.18 -11.79
CA GLN A 191 -3.51 13.23 -11.25
C GLN A 191 -4.84 13.29 -12.01
N LYS A 192 -5.31 14.50 -12.36
CA LYS A 192 -6.50 14.70 -13.18
C LYS A 192 -6.36 13.99 -14.53
N GLU A 193 -5.23 14.16 -15.19
CA GLU A 193 -4.96 13.53 -16.48
C GLU A 193 -4.90 12.00 -16.37
N LYS A 194 -4.32 11.47 -15.29
CA LYS A 194 -4.33 10.03 -15.01
C LYS A 194 -5.75 9.49 -14.80
N LEU A 195 -6.59 10.20 -14.06
CA LEU A 195 -7.99 9.81 -13.82
C LEU A 195 -8.82 9.79 -15.10
N LYS A 196 -8.65 10.80 -15.98
CA LYS A 196 -9.29 10.82 -17.29
C LYS A 196 -8.91 9.61 -18.14
N LYS A 197 -7.64 9.20 -18.10
CA LYS A 197 -7.13 8.01 -18.83
C LYS A 197 -7.63 6.69 -18.26
N ILE A 198 -7.87 6.62 -16.96
CA ILE A 198 -8.44 5.42 -16.32
C ILE A 198 -9.89 5.22 -16.79
N GLY A 199 -10.68 6.29 -16.89
CA GLY A 199 -12.09 6.19 -17.25
C GLY A 199 -12.89 5.49 -16.15
N SER A 200 -13.50 4.36 -16.47
CA SER A 200 -14.22 3.54 -15.50
C SER A 200 -13.29 2.58 -14.74
N PHE A 201 -13.70 2.22 -13.52
CA PHE A 201 -12.95 1.30 -12.68
C PHE A 201 -13.90 0.37 -11.93
N GLU A 202 -13.76 -0.93 -12.19
CA GLU A 202 -14.70 -1.95 -11.71
C GLU A 202 -14.67 -2.16 -10.20
N LYS A 203 -13.54 -1.95 -9.53
CA LYS A 203 -13.43 -2.21 -8.09
C LYS A 203 -13.90 -0.98 -7.29
N PRO A 204 -14.72 -1.16 -6.24
CA PRO A 204 -15.18 -0.04 -5.43
C PRO A 204 -14.02 0.69 -4.75
N LEU A 205 -14.08 2.02 -4.87
CA LEU A 205 -13.29 2.97 -4.10
C LEU A 205 -13.97 3.19 -2.75
N GLU A 206 -13.15 3.38 -1.72
CA GLU A 206 -13.66 3.63 -0.36
C GLU A 206 -13.86 5.13 -0.18
N ILE A 207 -15.03 5.53 0.33
CA ILE A 207 -15.27 6.90 0.82
C ILE A 207 -15.21 6.86 2.34
N THR A 208 -14.50 7.83 2.90
CA THR A 208 -14.15 7.87 4.31
C THR A 208 -14.50 9.22 4.92
N ASN A 209 -14.85 9.24 6.21
CA ASN A 209 -15.14 10.49 6.93
C ASN A 209 -13.88 11.22 7.45
N ASN A 210 -12.67 10.71 7.17
CA ASN A 210 -11.40 11.35 7.47
C ASN A 210 -10.36 11.06 6.37
N ARG A 211 -9.28 11.85 6.34
CA ARG A 211 -8.14 11.60 5.44
C ARG A 211 -7.30 10.41 5.91
#